data_AF-A0A939WY73-F1
#
_entry.id   AF-A0A939WY73-F1
#
_cell.length_a   1.000
_cell.length_b   1.000
_cell.length_c   1.000
_cell.angle_alpha   90.00
_cell.angle_beta   90.00
_cell.angle_gamma   90.00
#
_symmetry.space_group_name_H-M   'P 1'
#
loop_
_entity.id
_entity.type
_entity.pdbx_description
1 polymer ?
#
loop_
_entity_poly.entity_id
_entity_poly.type
_entity_poly.pdbx_seq_one_letter_code
_entity_poly.pdbx_strand_id
1 'polypeptide(L)'
;MNEKYKSRLRALYEDEIKPALKNELNVGVMAVPKIEKIVVNMGLGEAIANKKILEDAVKELTAITGQKPVVNKARKSIATFKLREGMPIGTSVTLRKDIMYDFLDHLINIALPRVKDFKGVSGKGFDGRGNYTLGIKEFFIFPEI
;
A
#
# COMPACT_ATOMS: atom_id res chain seq x y z
N MET A 1 -24.18 -16.29 13.50
CA MET A 1 -22.73 -16.50 13.67
C MET A 1 -22.09 -16.16 12.34
N ASN A 2 -21.57 -14.95 12.17
CA ASN A 2 -20.93 -14.53 10.92
C ASN A 2 -19.61 -15.29 10.79
N GLU A 3 -19.45 -16.07 9.72
CA GLU A 3 -18.12 -16.54 9.30
C GLU A 3 -17.19 -15.34 9.22
N LYS A 4 -16.11 -15.38 9.99
CA LYS A 4 -15.05 -14.37 9.92
C LYS A 4 -14.40 -14.52 8.55
N TYR A 5 -14.69 -13.58 7.65
CA TYR A 5 -14.00 -13.45 6.37
C TYR A 5 -12.48 -13.51 6.59
N LYS A 6 -11.81 -14.46 5.94
CA LYS A 6 -10.37 -14.66 5.98
C LYS A 6 -9.85 -14.60 4.54
N SER A 7 -8.99 -13.62 4.27
CA SER A 7 -8.35 -13.48 2.97
C SER A 7 -7.55 -14.73 2.60
N ARG A 8 -7.51 -15.07 1.30
CA ARG A 8 -6.75 -16.22 0.78
C ARG A 8 -5.28 -16.19 1.19
N LEU A 9 -4.62 -15.04 1.06
CA LEU A 9 -3.23 -14.87 1.47
C LEU A 9 -3.04 -14.97 2.98
N ARG A 10 -4.06 -14.58 3.76
CA ARG A 10 -4.02 -14.74 5.21
C ARG A 10 -4.12 -16.20 5.63
N ALA A 11 -4.98 -16.99 4.97
CA ALA A 11 -5.04 -18.43 5.17
C ALA A 11 -3.70 -19.09 4.83
N LEU A 12 -3.16 -18.81 3.64
CA LEU A 12 -1.84 -19.29 3.22
C LEU A 12 -0.73 -18.93 4.23
N TYR A 13 -0.75 -17.70 4.76
CA TYR A 13 0.23 -17.28 5.75
C TYR A 13 0.13 -18.07 7.05
N GLU A 14 -1.08 -18.26 7.58
CA GLU A 14 -1.30 -18.94 8.86
C GLU A 14 -1.04 -20.44 8.78
N ASP A 15 -1.44 -21.07 7.67
CA ASP A 15 -1.48 -22.53 7.54
C ASP A 15 -0.16 -23.11 7.00
N GLU A 16 0.53 -22.40 6.09
CA GLU A 16 1.72 -22.91 5.40
C GLU A 16 2.99 -22.08 5.68
N ILE A 17 2.93 -20.77 5.45
CA ILE A 17 4.14 -19.91 5.49
C ILE A 17 4.66 -19.75 6.93
N LYS A 18 3.78 -19.53 7.91
CA LYS A 18 4.18 -19.31 9.29
C LYS A 18 4.86 -20.55 9.91
N PRO A 19 4.35 -21.79 9.75
CA PRO A 19 5.09 -22.99 10.16
C PRO A 19 6.43 -23.15 9.45
N ALA A 20 6.49 -22.91 8.14
CA ALA A 20 7.73 -23.01 7.37
C ALA A 20 8.80 -22.02 7.85
N LEU A 21 8.45 -20.74 7.99
CA LEU A 21 9.35 -19.70 8.48
C LEU A 21 9.80 -19.93 9.93
N LYS A 22 8.91 -20.48 10.78
CA LYS A 22 9.27 -20.85 12.16
C LYS A 22 10.40 -21.87 12.17
N ASN A 23 10.30 -22.90 11.33
CA ASN A 23 11.28 -23.97 11.23
C ASN A 23 12.59 -23.47 10.60
N GLU A 24 12.50 -22.65 9.54
CA GLU A 24 13.66 -22.10 8.83
C GLU A 24 14.47 -21.13 9.69
N LEU A 25 13.79 -20.23 10.39
CA LEU A 25 14.45 -19.22 11.23
C LEU A 25 14.75 -19.72 12.65
N ASN A 26 14.23 -20.91 13.02
CA ASN A 26 14.33 -21.50 14.35
C ASN A 26 13.93 -20.53 15.48
N VAL A 27 12.83 -19.80 15.28
CA VAL A 27 12.33 -18.79 16.22
C VAL A 27 11.06 -19.23 16.95
N GLY A 28 10.78 -18.62 18.10
CA GLY A 28 9.52 -18.81 18.81
C GLY A 28 8.30 -18.40 17.98
N VAL A 29 7.13 -18.99 18.27
CA VAL A 29 5.87 -18.78 17.49
C VAL A 29 5.48 -17.30 17.35
N MET A 30 5.82 -16.49 18.36
CA MET A 30 5.51 -15.06 18.40
C MET A 30 6.53 -14.18 17.67
N ALA A 31 7.73 -14.70 17.40
CA ALA A 31 8.82 -13.99 16.72
C ALA A 31 8.80 -14.19 15.20
N VAL A 32 7.89 -15.01 14.67
CA VAL A 32 7.74 -15.20 13.22
C VAL A 32 7.31 -13.88 12.56
N PRO A 33 8.03 -13.40 11.52
CA PRO A 33 7.69 -12.17 10.83
C PRO A 33 6.28 -12.20 10.25
N LYS A 34 5.59 -11.07 10.34
CA LYS A 34 4.25 -10.87 9.77
C LYS A 34 4.14 -9.47 9.19
N ILE A 35 3.26 -9.30 8.22
CA ILE A 35 2.93 -7.99 7.67
C ILE A 35 1.99 -7.28 8.66
N GLU A 36 2.41 -6.12 9.18
CA GLU A 36 1.63 -5.37 10.18
C GLU A 36 0.61 -4.41 9.54
N LYS A 37 1.01 -3.77 8.45
CA LYS A 37 0.20 -2.83 7.67
C LYS A 37 0.81 -2.64 6.29
N ILE A 38 -0.02 -2.25 5.34
CA ILE A 38 0.41 -1.68 4.07
C ILE A 38 -0.06 -0.23 4.04
N VAL A 39 0.85 0.69 3.72
CA VAL A 39 0.53 2.10 3.56
C VAL A 39 0.65 2.43 2.08
N VAL A 40 -0.47 2.83 1.49
CA VAL A 40 -0.50 3.33 0.11
C VAL A 40 -0.54 4.84 0.17
N ASN A 41 0.39 5.51 -0.51
CA ASN A 41 0.54 6.95 -0.48
C ASN A 41 0.72 7.48 -1.89
N MET A 42 0.01 8.56 -2.20
CA MET A 42 0.13 9.31 -3.43
C MET A 42 0.43 10.77 -3.11
N GLY A 43 1.64 11.21 -3.47
CA GLY A 43 2.06 12.60 -3.40
C GLY A 43 1.68 13.34 -4.68
N LEU A 44 0.91 14.42 -4.55
CA LEU A 44 0.39 15.18 -5.69
C LEU A 44 0.85 16.63 -5.56
N GLY A 45 2.07 16.91 -6.03
CA GLY A 45 2.64 18.28 -5.95
C GLY A 45 1.79 19.33 -6.67
N GLU A 46 1.08 18.94 -7.73
CA GLU A 46 0.19 19.80 -8.52
C GLU A 46 -1.15 20.10 -7.82
N ALA A 47 -1.51 19.32 -6.78
CA ALA A 47 -2.74 19.52 -6.02
C ALA A 47 -2.80 20.86 -5.28
N ILE A 48 -1.64 21.52 -5.10
CA ILE A 48 -1.54 22.87 -4.54
C ILE A 48 -2.30 23.88 -5.42
N ALA A 49 -2.21 23.73 -6.75
CA ALA A 49 -2.83 24.63 -7.71
C ALA A 49 -4.27 24.20 -8.05
N ASN A 50 -4.56 22.90 -8.03
CA ASN A 50 -5.86 22.37 -8.42
C ASN A 50 -6.40 21.34 -7.41
N LYS A 51 -7.39 21.77 -6.61
CA LYS A 51 -8.06 20.90 -5.63
C LYS A 51 -8.78 19.71 -6.26
N LYS A 52 -9.21 19.81 -7.52
CA LYS A 52 -9.95 18.74 -8.20
C LYS A 52 -9.09 17.49 -8.38
N ILE A 53 -7.80 17.66 -8.67
CA ILE A 53 -6.84 16.54 -8.81
C ILE A 53 -6.78 15.73 -7.52
N LEU A 54 -6.82 16.41 -6.36
CA LEU A 54 -6.82 15.73 -5.07
C LEU A 54 -8.12 14.95 -4.84
N GLU A 55 -9.27 15.51 -5.21
CA GLU A 55 -10.56 14.83 -5.08
C GLU A 55 -10.65 13.59 -5.96
N ASP A 56 -10.13 13.68 -7.19
CA ASP A 56 -10.12 12.55 -8.13
C ASP A 56 -9.15 11.46 -7.63
N ALA A 57 -7.95 11.83 -7.17
CA ALA A 57 -7.01 10.91 -6.53
C ALA A 57 -7.58 10.19 -5.29
N VAL A 58 -8.40 10.88 -4.50
CA VAL A 58 -9.10 10.28 -3.35
C VAL A 58 -10.12 9.23 -3.84
N LYS A 59 -10.86 9.50 -4.92
CA LYS A 59 -11.82 8.54 -5.49
C LYS A 59 -11.09 7.31 -6.05
N GLU A 60 -10.03 7.53 -6.82
CA GLU A 60 -9.21 6.48 -7.42
C GLU A 60 -8.62 5.55 -6.35
N LEU A 61 -7.98 6.10 -5.31
CA LEU A 61 -7.46 5.27 -4.21
C LEU A 61 -8.58 4.57 -3.43
N THR A 62 -9.75 5.19 -3.31
CA THR A 62 -10.90 4.53 -2.68
C THR A 62 -11.35 3.33 -3.50
N ALA A 63 -11.38 3.46 -4.83
CA ALA A 63 -11.74 2.37 -5.73
C ALA A 63 -10.73 1.21 -5.64
N ILE A 64 -9.43 1.53 -5.67
CA ILE A 64 -8.35 0.52 -5.59
C ILE A 64 -8.33 -0.19 -4.23
N THR A 65 -8.43 0.55 -3.13
CA THR A 65 -8.18 0.01 -1.78
C THR A 65 -9.44 -0.37 -1.01
N GLY A 66 -10.62 -0.01 -1.51
CA GLY A 66 -11.91 -0.18 -0.82
C GLY A 66 -12.06 0.67 0.45
N GLN A 67 -11.08 1.51 0.77
CA GLN A 67 -11.07 2.35 1.96
C GLN A 67 -10.82 3.81 1.59
N LYS A 68 -11.63 4.72 2.13
CA LYS A 68 -11.48 6.15 1.90
C LYS A 68 -10.13 6.63 2.45
N PRO A 69 -9.24 7.21 1.62
CA PRO A 69 -7.93 7.66 2.06
C PRO A 69 -8.03 9.01 2.79
N VAL A 70 -7.01 9.31 3.59
CA VAL A 70 -6.87 10.56 4.34
C VAL A 70 -6.14 11.58 3.47
N VAL A 71 -6.61 12.83 3.46
CA VAL A 71 -5.91 13.94 2.83
C VAL A 71 -4.80 14.43 3.74
N ASN A 72 -3.57 14.37 3.24
CA ASN A 72 -2.38 14.81 3.95
C ASN A 72 -2.16 16.30 3.75
N LYS A 73 -2.00 17.02 4.86
CA LYS A 73 -1.67 18.45 4.89
C LYS A 73 -0.18 18.65 5.10
N ALA A 74 0.37 19.70 4.50
CA ALA A 74 1.75 20.11 4.69
C ALA A 74 2.01 20.54 6.14
N ARG A 75 3.10 20.02 6.73
CA ARG A 75 3.55 20.38 8.09
C ARG A 75 4.53 21.55 8.12
N LYS A 76 5.11 21.92 6.98
CA LYS A 76 6.11 22.98 6.85
C LYS A 76 5.82 23.80 5.61
N SER A 77 6.08 25.09 5.69
CA SER A 77 6.06 25.99 4.55
C SER A 77 7.41 25.95 3.83
N ILE A 78 7.40 25.73 2.51
CA ILE A 78 8.60 25.65 1.68
C ILE A 78 8.36 26.49 0.42
N ALA A 79 9.10 27.60 0.29
CA ALA A 79 8.90 28.57 -0.79
C ALA A 79 9.18 27.99 -2.19
N THR A 80 10.18 27.14 -2.35
CA THR A 80 10.55 26.51 -3.63
C THR A 80 9.41 25.69 -4.22
N PHE A 81 8.61 25.03 -3.37
CA PHE A 81 7.44 24.26 -3.79
C PHE A 81 6.13 25.06 -3.75
N LYS A 82 6.20 26.37 -3.48
CA LYS A 82 5.04 27.26 -3.28
C LYS A 82 4.06 26.71 -2.24
N LEU A 83 4.57 25.96 -1.26
CA LEU A 83 3.79 25.22 -0.29
C LEU A 83 3.71 26.01 1.03
N ARG A 84 2.50 26.14 1.58
CA ARG A 84 2.27 26.69 2.92
C ARG A 84 1.78 25.60 3.87
N GLU A 85 2.10 25.74 5.15
CA GLU A 85 1.59 24.87 6.20
C GLU A 85 0.06 24.79 6.17
N GLY A 86 -0.48 23.59 6.38
CA GLY A 86 -1.92 23.32 6.34
C GLY A 86 -2.50 23.08 4.93
N MET A 87 -1.75 23.34 3.85
CA MET A 87 -2.23 23.06 2.49
C MET A 87 -2.26 21.56 2.20
N PRO A 88 -3.30 21.04 1.52
CA PRO A 88 -3.33 19.65 1.08
C PRO A 88 -2.29 19.39 -0.01
N ILE A 89 -1.52 18.30 0.14
CA ILE A 89 -0.40 17.96 -0.78
C ILE A 89 -0.54 16.55 -1.38
N GLY A 90 -1.40 15.71 -0.81
CA GLY A 90 -1.54 14.34 -1.27
C GLY A 90 -2.50 13.58 -0.41
N THR A 91 -2.56 12.27 -0.63
CA THR A 91 -3.49 11.41 0.08
C THR A 91 -2.86 10.05 0.36
N SER A 92 -3.23 9.44 1.48
CA SER A 92 -2.71 8.14 1.88
C SER A 92 -3.75 7.32 2.62
N VAL A 93 -3.63 6.02 2.51
CA VAL A 93 -4.46 5.05 3.25
C VAL A 93 -3.58 4.02 3.91
N THR A 94 -3.96 3.59 5.12
CA THR A 94 -3.29 2.51 5.85
C THR A 94 -4.24 1.32 5.91
N LEU A 95 -3.85 0.23 5.26
CA LEU A 95 -4.56 -1.03 5.23
C LEU A 95 -4.02 -1.95 6.30
N ARG A 96 -4.91 -2.63 7.02
CA ARG A 96 -4.59 -3.58 8.10
C ARG A 96 -5.53 -4.78 8.03
N LYS A 97 -5.16 -5.86 8.73
CA LYS A 97 -5.96 -7.11 8.82
C LYS A 97 -6.24 -7.68 7.42
N ASP A 98 -7.44 -8.18 7.18
CA ASP A 98 -7.80 -8.90 5.94
C ASP A 98 -7.70 -8.01 4.70
N ILE A 99 -8.17 -6.76 4.77
CA ILE A 99 -8.12 -5.78 3.65
C ILE A 99 -6.69 -5.60 3.13
N MET A 100 -5.70 -5.63 4.02
CA MET A 100 -4.29 -5.55 3.63
C MET A 100 -3.84 -6.76 2.80
N TYR A 101 -4.27 -7.96 3.20
CA TYR A 101 -3.96 -9.19 2.47
C TYR A 101 -4.70 -9.23 1.12
N ASP A 102 -5.94 -8.77 1.05
CA ASP A 102 -6.68 -8.69 -0.22
C ASP A 102 -6.04 -7.70 -1.19
N PHE A 103 -5.65 -6.53 -0.71
CA PHE A 103 -4.92 -5.56 -1.52
C PHE A 103 -3.59 -6.14 -2.02
N LEU A 104 -2.85 -6.85 -1.16
CA LEU A 104 -1.60 -7.51 -1.56
C LEU A 104 -1.84 -8.59 -2.62
N ASP A 105 -2.93 -9.34 -2.51
CA ASP A 105 -3.31 -10.38 -3.46
C ASP A 105 -3.64 -9.78 -4.83
N HIS A 106 -4.45 -8.71 -4.84
CA HIS A 106 -4.76 -7.95 -6.06
C HIS A 106 -3.50 -7.32 -6.66
N LEU A 107 -2.61 -6.77 -5.84
CA LEU A 107 -1.37 -6.18 -6.31
C LEU A 107 -0.50 -7.22 -7.04
N ILE A 108 -0.29 -8.38 -6.43
CA ILE A 108 0.61 -9.41 -6.97
C ILE A 108 0.02 -10.12 -8.18
N ASN A 109 -1.25 -10.54 -8.11
CA ASN A 109 -1.83 -11.41 -9.14
C ASN A 109 -2.49 -10.64 -10.28
N ILE A 110 -2.90 -9.38 -10.06
CA ILE A 110 -3.65 -8.61 -11.05
C ILE A 110 -2.86 -7.39 -11.52
N ALA A 111 -2.41 -6.54 -10.61
CA ALA A 111 -1.84 -5.25 -10.98
C ALA A 111 -0.41 -5.36 -11.55
N LEU A 112 0.49 -6.07 -10.88
CA LEU A 112 1.90 -6.19 -11.33
C LEU A 112 2.06 -6.84 -12.72
N PRO A 113 1.31 -7.91 -13.07
CA PRO A 113 1.37 -8.49 -14.41
C PRO A 113 0.91 -7.55 -15.53
N ARG A 114 0.09 -6.54 -15.21
CA ARG A 114 -0.41 -5.54 -16.17
C ARG A 114 0.57 -4.38 -16.37
N VAL A 115 1.63 -4.29 -15.57
CA VAL A 115 2.68 -3.28 -15.77
C VAL A 115 3.39 -3.55 -17.09
N LYS A 116 3.45 -2.54 -17.96
CA LYS A 116 4.18 -2.63 -19.22
C LYS A 116 5.67 -2.92 -18.96
N ASP A 117 6.22 -3.88 -19.69
CA ASP A 117 7.62 -4.32 -19.57
C ASP A 117 8.02 -4.70 -18.13
N PHE A 118 7.14 -5.41 -17.41
CA PHE A 118 7.41 -5.84 -16.04
C PHE A 118 8.60 -6.81 -15.96
N LYS A 119 9.71 -6.36 -15.37
CA LYS A 119 10.93 -7.15 -15.15
C LYS A 119 11.03 -7.74 -13.74
N GLY A 120 9.93 -7.73 -12.99
CA GLY A 120 9.92 -8.07 -11.57
C GLY A 120 10.14 -6.87 -10.65
N VAL A 121 9.99 -7.11 -9.35
CA VAL A 121 10.19 -6.12 -8.30
C VAL A 121 11.66 -6.10 -7.85
N SER A 122 12.22 -4.93 -7.61
CA SER A 122 13.61 -4.82 -7.18
C SER A 122 13.79 -5.22 -5.72
N GLY A 123 14.77 -6.06 -5.42
CA GLY A 123 15.19 -6.37 -4.05
C GLY A 123 15.86 -5.21 -3.31
N LYS A 124 16.18 -4.10 -3.99
CA LYS A 124 16.77 -2.91 -3.35
C LYS A 124 15.75 -2.06 -2.59
N GLY A 125 14.46 -2.39 -2.66
CA GLY A 125 13.39 -1.66 -1.97
C GLY A 125 13.32 -1.88 -0.45
N PHE A 126 14.19 -2.73 0.12
CA PHE A 126 14.24 -2.95 1.56
C PHE A 126 15.06 -1.87 2.28
N ASP A 127 14.56 -1.41 3.42
CA ASP A 127 15.18 -0.37 4.26
C ASP A 127 16.21 -0.90 5.28
N GLY A 128 16.56 -2.19 5.19
CA GLY A 128 17.47 -2.86 6.13
C GLY A 128 16.84 -3.25 7.48
N ARG A 129 15.59 -2.85 7.74
CA ARG A 129 14.81 -3.23 8.95
C ARG A 129 13.66 -4.18 8.64
N GLY A 130 13.60 -4.68 7.41
CA GLY A 130 12.57 -5.60 6.94
C GLY A 130 11.33 -4.92 6.38
N ASN A 131 11.32 -3.59 6.21
CA ASN A 131 10.24 -2.92 5.50
C ASN A 131 10.59 -2.81 4.02
N TYR A 132 9.59 -3.05 3.16
CA TYR A 132 9.74 -2.98 1.72
C TYR A 132 8.94 -1.80 1.15
N THR A 133 9.56 -1.03 0.26
CA THR A 133 8.90 0.05 -0.48
C THR A 133 8.95 -0.21 -1.97
N LEU A 134 7.78 -0.15 -2.61
CA LEU A 134 7.62 -0.25 -4.06
C LEU A 134 7.06 1.05 -4.62
N GLY A 135 7.71 1.58 -5.65
CA GLY A 135 7.21 2.71 -6.44
C GLY A 135 6.47 2.21 -7.67
N ILE A 136 5.24 2.68 -7.87
CA ILE A 136 4.42 2.42 -9.06
C ILE A 136 4.28 3.74 -9.81
N LYS A 137 4.67 3.76 -11.09
CA LYS A 137 4.63 4.98 -11.92
C LYS A 137 3.25 5.28 -12.46
N GLU A 138 2.51 4.23 -12.85
CA GLU A 138 1.20 4.34 -13.49
C GLU A 138 0.21 3.49 -12.70
N PHE A 139 -0.89 4.10 -12.24
CA PHE A 139 -1.89 3.42 -11.42
C PHE A 139 -3.04 2.79 -12.25
N PHE A 140 -3.07 3.00 -13.58
CA PHE A 140 -3.98 2.32 -14.52
C PHE A 140 -3.80 0.80 -14.61
N ILE A 141 -2.85 0.25 -13.86
CA ILE A 141 -2.63 -1.19 -13.72
C ILE A 141 -3.74 -1.88 -12.92
N PHE A 142 -4.47 -1.12 -12.11
CA PHE A 142 -5.62 -1.62 -11.34
C PHE A 142 -6.87 -1.61 -12.21
N PRO A 143 -7.62 -2.74 -12.32
CA PRO A 143 -8.87 -2.80 -13.10
C PRO A 143 -9.98 -1.89 -12.59
N GLU A 144 -9.90 -1.44 -11.34
CA GLU A 144 -10.89 -0.58 -10.70
C GLU A 144 -10.81 0.89 -11.15
N ILE A 145 -9.76 1.25 -11.92
CA ILE A 145 -9.52 2.56 -12.54
C ILE A 145 -9.92 2.49 -14.02
#